data_AF-A0A1R2ARK4-F1
#
_entry.id   AF-A0A1R2ARK4-F1
#
_cell.length_a   1.000
_cell.length_b   1.000
_cell.length_c   1.000
_cell.angle_alpha   90.00
_cell.angle_beta   90.00
_cell.angle_gamma   90.00
#
_symmetry.space_group_name_H-M   'P 1'
#
loop_
_entity.id
_entity.type
_entity.pdbx_description
1 polymer ?
#
loop_
_entity_poly.entity_id
_entity_poly.type
_entity_poly.pdbx_seq_one_letter_code
_entity_poly.pdbx_strand_id
1 'polypeptide(L)'
;MGSGICGCCDLQSSKAPEISITSPKNKLSLLGFSSLTSPKVLNTEAELQNRIKLLENVRSDKVLKLKVINTGNLPKGIVFIINPRGLENSDREVLDGYTYFGCKKKSLEKVINDIIIPVNDSELTATQKSQNFMILYHIEKDTFIIRDLGKGFGPFIKVNHSYVIKDNWMINIGETFLVFGIESMHLGLPRLTIKKFSGNESGNTKTFEASEHVETHILIGRDRKCDIEIEDYLLSKVQCSLFFDANSGWNIIDGDIRTQKESTNGTWLYVSEEMEIVNGMIIKSYQTLLQATLIK
;
A
#
# COMPACT_ATOMS: atom_id res chain seq x y z
N MET A 1 -40.76 48.73 6.65
CA MET A 1 -41.02 47.30 6.39
C MET A 1 -39.96 46.80 5.41
N GLY A 2 -39.18 45.81 5.81
CA GLY A 2 -38.46 44.87 4.93
C GLY A 2 -37.28 45.37 4.09
N SER A 3 -36.10 45.49 4.69
CA SER A 3 -34.80 45.49 4.00
C SER A 3 -34.43 44.05 3.62
N GLY A 4 -34.30 43.74 2.33
CA GLY A 4 -33.87 42.43 1.83
C GLY A 4 -32.41 42.47 1.37
N ILE A 5 -31.49 42.24 2.30
CA ILE A 5 -30.08 41.91 2.01
C ILE A 5 -30.07 40.43 1.60
N CYS A 6 -29.78 40.13 0.33
CA CYS A 6 -29.51 38.76 -0.08
C CYS A 6 -28.00 38.50 0.05
N GLY A 7 -27.66 37.61 0.98
CA GLY A 7 -26.31 37.38 1.48
C GLY A 7 -25.43 36.50 0.60
N CYS A 8 -24.14 36.79 0.74
CA CYS A 8 -22.97 35.92 0.75
C CYS A 8 -23.09 34.44 0.34
N CYS A 9 -22.24 34.09 -0.62
CA CYS A 9 -21.26 33.00 -0.60
C CYS A 9 -21.57 31.74 0.21
N ASP A 10 -21.67 30.60 -0.50
CA ASP A 10 -21.07 29.36 -0.01
C ASP A 10 -20.39 28.61 -1.16
N LEU A 11 -19.09 28.86 -1.30
CA LEU A 11 -18.12 28.01 -1.96
C LEU A 11 -17.92 26.77 -1.07
N GLN A 12 -18.80 25.77 -1.19
CA GLN A 12 -18.49 24.44 -0.68
C GLN A 12 -17.67 23.70 -1.74
N SER A 13 -16.34 23.75 -1.61
CA SER A 13 -15.49 22.73 -2.21
C SER A 13 -15.84 21.41 -1.54
N SER A 14 -16.54 20.53 -2.25
CA SER A 14 -16.81 19.16 -1.82
C SER A 14 -15.50 18.38 -1.82
N LYS A 15 -14.75 18.46 -0.72
CA LYS A 15 -13.69 17.50 -0.45
C LYS A 15 -14.38 16.17 -0.17
N ALA A 16 -14.26 15.22 -1.09
CA ALA A 16 -14.64 13.84 -0.83
C ALA A 16 -13.99 13.38 0.48
N PRO A 17 -14.71 12.66 1.36
CA PRO A 17 -14.15 12.17 2.61
C PRO A 17 -12.91 11.30 2.34
N GLU A 18 -11.79 11.64 2.97
CA GLU A 18 -10.54 10.91 2.80
C GLU A 18 -10.59 9.55 3.49
N ILE A 19 -10.42 8.48 2.71
CA ILE A 19 -10.43 7.10 3.21
C ILE A 19 -9.13 6.83 3.96
N SER A 20 -9.20 6.81 5.30
CA SER A 20 -8.10 6.41 6.18
C SER A 20 -7.97 4.88 6.24
N ILE A 21 -6.76 4.35 6.14
CA ILE A 21 -6.51 2.91 6.28
C ILE A 21 -6.14 2.61 7.73
N THR A 22 -6.92 1.77 8.39
CA THR A 22 -6.56 1.17 9.68
C THR A 22 -5.67 -0.05 9.45
N SER A 23 -4.74 -0.34 10.37
CA SER A 23 -3.79 -1.45 10.21
C SER A 23 -4.52 -2.78 9.99
N PRO A 24 -4.19 -3.53 8.92
CA PRO A 24 -4.84 -4.81 8.64
C PRO A 24 -4.55 -5.85 9.74
N LYS A 25 -3.41 -5.74 10.46
CA LYS A 25 -3.01 -6.73 11.47
C LYS A 25 -3.85 -6.68 12.75
N ASN A 26 -4.41 -5.53 13.12
CA ASN A 26 -5.31 -5.45 14.28
C ASN A 26 -6.63 -6.18 14.03
N LYS A 27 -7.09 -6.25 12.77
CA LYS A 27 -8.29 -7.01 12.38
C LYS A 27 -7.98 -8.49 12.14
N LEU A 28 -6.79 -8.82 11.63
CA LEU A 28 -6.39 -10.19 11.27
C LEU A 28 -5.78 -10.99 12.44
N SER A 29 -5.20 -10.36 13.46
CA SER A 29 -4.63 -11.05 14.64
C SER A 29 -5.68 -11.78 15.48
N LEU A 30 -6.93 -11.30 15.45
CA LEU A 30 -8.10 -11.97 16.04
C LEU A 30 -8.52 -13.24 15.28
N LEU A 31 -8.01 -13.47 14.07
CA LEU A 31 -8.53 -14.45 13.11
C LEU A 31 -7.51 -15.56 12.72
N GLY A 32 -6.42 -15.71 13.48
CA GLY A 32 -5.50 -16.85 13.33
C GLY A 32 -4.52 -16.79 12.15
N PHE A 33 -4.46 -15.68 11.41
CA PHE A 33 -3.43 -15.45 10.38
C PHE A 33 -2.11 -15.03 11.05
N SER A 34 -1.37 -16.01 11.56
CA SER A 34 -0.02 -15.81 12.13
C SER A 34 1.08 -15.69 11.08
N SER A 35 0.78 -15.85 9.78
CA SER A 35 1.78 -16.02 8.72
C SER A 35 2.13 -14.78 7.88
N LEU A 36 1.51 -13.62 8.11
CA LEU A 36 1.94 -12.35 7.46
C LEU A 36 3.11 -11.71 8.23
N THR A 37 4.08 -12.53 8.65
CA THR A 37 5.28 -12.07 9.36
C THR A 37 6.33 -11.67 8.33
N SER A 38 6.50 -10.36 8.15
CA SER A 38 7.71 -9.81 7.57
C SER A 38 8.92 -10.31 8.39
N PRO A 39 10.02 -10.76 7.77
CA PRO A 39 11.24 -11.13 8.49
C PRO A 39 11.65 -10.00 9.44
N LYS A 40 12.04 -10.35 10.68
CA LYS A 40 12.63 -9.37 11.59
C LYS A 40 13.91 -8.85 10.95
N VAL A 41 13.94 -7.55 10.62
CA VAL A 41 15.19 -6.86 10.30
C VAL A 41 15.96 -6.70 11.61
N LEU A 42 16.74 -7.72 11.95
CA LEU A 42 17.73 -7.66 13.02
C LEU A 42 19.07 -7.81 12.34
N ASN A 43 19.56 -6.70 11.79
CA ASN A 43 20.97 -6.63 11.44
C ASN A 43 21.72 -6.49 12.77
N THR A 44 22.59 -7.45 13.07
CA THR A 44 23.65 -7.27 14.06
C THR A 44 24.47 -6.03 13.71
N GLU A 45 25.12 -5.41 14.70
CA GLU A 45 26.00 -4.27 14.45
C GLU A 45 27.05 -4.60 13.38
N ALA A 46 27.58 -5.82 13.40
CA ALA A 46 28.54 -6.30 12.39
C ALA A 46 27.95 -6.32 10.97
N GLU A 47 26.70 -6.76 10.80
CA GLU A 47 26.01 -6.76 9.49
C GLU A 47 25.75 -5.34 8.99
N LEU A 48 25.38 -4.42 9.90
CA LEU A 48 25.18 -3.02 9.56
C LEU A 48 26.48 -2.37 9.07
N GLN A 49 27.58 -2.57 9.80
CA GLN A 49 28.90 -2.05 9.40
C GLN A 49 29.37 -2.64 8.06
N ASN A 50 29.18 -3.95 7.86
CA ASN A 50 29.50 -4.59 6.58
C ASN A 50 28.68 -3.98 5.43
N ARG A 51 27.39 -3.74 5.64
CA ARG A 51 26.52 -3.12 4.64
C ARG A 51 26.94 -1.70 4.29
N ILE A 52 27.28 -0.87 5.27
CA ILE A 52 27.78 0.50 5.05
C ILE A 52 29.04 0.45 4.18
N LYS A 53 29.99 -0.43 4.49
CA LYS A 53 31.21 -0.63 3.69
C LYS A 53 30.93 -1.06 2.25
N LEU A 54 29.94 -1.92 2.03
CA LEU A 54 29.52 -2.29 0.68
C LEU A 54 28.96 -1.08 -0.09
N LEU A 55 28.13 -0.26 0.56
CA LEU A 55 27.52 0.94 -0.02
C LEU A 55 28.51 2.08 -0.32
N GLU A 56 29.62 2.15 0.39
CA GLU A 56 30.72 3.07 0.07
C GLU A 56 31.29 2.83 -1.33
N ASN A 57 31.30 1.56 -1.75
CA ASN A 57 31.87 1.11 -3.03
C ASN A 57 30.83 1.00 -4.15
N VAL A 58 29.55 1.24 -3.87
CA VAL A 58 28.49 1.23 -4.89
C VAL A 58 28.66 2.40 -5.84
N ARG A 59 28.72 2.10 -7.14
CA ARG A 59 28.82 3.08 -8.24
C ARG A 59 27.48 3.27 -8.96
N SER A 60 26.40 3.38 -8.18
CA SER A 60 25.06 3.64 -8.72
C SER A 60 24.74 5.13 -8.65
N ASP A 61 24.23 5.65 -9.76
CA ASP A 61 23.67 6.99 -9.92
C ASP A 61 22.15 7.03 -9.70
N LYS A 62 21.53 5.87 -9.40
CA LYS A 62 20.08 5.78 -9.22
C LYS A 62 19.61 6.58 -8.02
N VAL A 63 18.60 7.40 -8.25
CA VAL A 63 17.95 8.20 -7.21
C VAL A 63 16.45 7.97 -7.25
N LEU A 64 15.87 7.70 -6.09
CA LEU A 64 14.43 7.65 -5.89
C LEU A 64 13.95 8.97 -5.30
N LYS A 65 13.06 9.66 -6.01
CA LYS A 65 12.31 10.80 -5.49
C LYS A 65 10.93 10.35 -5.02
N LEU A 66 10.57 10.70 -3.79
CA LEU A 66 9.22 10.50 -3.24
C LEU A 66 8.54 11.84 -3.05
N LYS A 67 7.55 12.14 -3.89
CA LYS A 67 6.76 13.37 -3.78
C LYS A 67 5.50 13.15 -2.97
N VAL A 68 5.27 13.97 -1.95
CA VAL A 68 4.01 13.97 -1.18
C VAL A 68 2.88 14.51 -2.07
N ILE A 69 1.96 13.61 -2.46
CA ILE A 69 0.79 13.96 -3.29
C ILE A 69 -0.34 14.48 -2.39
N ASN A 70 -0.58 13.77 -1.29
CA ASN A 70 -1.61 14.08 -0.32
C ASN A 70 -1.22 13.51 1.05
N THR A 71 -1.79 14.06 2.10
CA THR A 71 -1.44 13.77 3.49
C THR A 71 -2.37 14.55 4.41
N GLY A 72 -2.57 14.07 5.63
CA GLY A 72 -3.31 14.82 6.64
C GLY A 72 -2.64 16.16 6.98
N ASN A 73 -1.34 16.14 7.34
CA ASN A 73 -0.66 17.31 7.91
C ASN A 73 0.75 17.61 7.34
N LEU A 74 1.27 16.84 6.37
CA LEU A 74 2.50 17.22 5.67
C LEU A 74 2.21 18.27 4.57
N PRO A 75 3.14 19.21 4.29
CA PRO A 75 2.98 20.08 3.13
C PRO A 75 2.96 19.28 1.81
N LYS A 76 1.92 19.47 1.01
CA LYS A 76 1.80 18.88 -0.33
C LYS A 76 2.95 19.35 -1.22
N GLY A 77 3.54 18.43 -1.97
CA GLY A 77 4.63 18.73 -2.91
C GLY A 77 6.04 18.62 -2.34
N ILE A 78 6.20 18.33 -1.04
CA ILE A 78 7.51 17.94 -0.48
C ILE A 78 8.07 16.78 -1.28
N VAL A 79 9.37 16.82 -1.56
CA VAL A 79 10.10 15.75 -2.25
C VAL A 79 11.20 15.25 -1.34
N PHE A 80 11.15 13.97 -1.01
CA PHE A 80 12.25 13.25 -0.36
C PHE A 80 13.16 12.64 -1.43
N ILE A 81 14.46 12.75 -1.25
CA ILE A 81 15.47 12.23 -2.18
C ILE A 81 16.19 11.08 -1.50
N ILE A 82 16.07 9.88 -2.04
CA ILE A 82 16.67 8.65 -1.52
C ILE A 82 17.68 8.17 -2.55
N ASN A 83 18.93 8.05 -2.13
CA ASN A 83 20.03 7.51 -2.93
C ASN A 83 20.42 6.12 -2.40
N PRO A 84 21.41 5.42 -3.00
CA PRO A 84 21.82 4.09 -2.55
C PRO A 84 22.21 4.00 -1.07
N ARG A 85 22.61 5.12 -0.46
CA ARG A 85 23.03 5.23 0.93
C ARG A 85 21.88 5.61 1.88
N GLY A 86 20.69 5.91 1.38
CA GLY A 86 19.51 6.24 2.17
C GLY A 86 18.93 7.63 1.85
N LEU A 87 18.15 8.18 2.77
CA LEU A 87 17.55 9.51 2.62
C LEU A 87 18.61 10.61 2.72
N GLU A 88 18.60 11.55 1.77
CA GLU A 88 19.40 12.78 1.84
C GLU A 88 18.95 13.68 2.99
N ASN A 89 19.92 14.20 3.75
CA ASN A 89 19.69 15.03 4.94
C ASN A 89 18.85 14.32 6.02
N SER A 90 19.01 13.01 6.16
CA SER A 90 18.35 12.23 7.22
C SER A 90 18.88 12.60 8.60
N ASP A 91 17.96 12.92 9.52
CA ASP A 91 18.24 13.11 10.95
C ASP A 91 18.73 11.83 11.66
N ARG A 92 18.65 10.65 11.02
CA ARG A 92 19.19 9.40 11.58
C ARG A 92 20.71 9.36 11.47
N GLU A 93 21.29 10.08 10.51
CA GLU A 93 22.74 10.14 10.26
C GLU A 93 23.39 8.76 10.00
N VAL A 94 22.63 7.79 9.47
CA VAL A 94 23.15 6.46 9.11
C VAL A 94 23.02 6.24 7.61
N LEU A 95 24.14 5.93 6.95
CA LEU A 95 24.26 5.70 5.51
C LEU A 95 24.17 4.22 5.13
N ASP A 96 23.19 3.53 5.70
CA ASP A 96 22.99 2.08 5.57
C ASP A 96 22.10 1.70 4.37
N GLY A 97 21.73 2.66 3.52
CA GLY A 97 20.85 2.38 2.39
C GLY A 97 19.44 2.01 2.80
N TYR A 98 19.06 2.29 4.06
CA TYR A 98 17.69 2.18 4.55
C TYR A 98 17.05 3.56 4.69
N THR A 99 15.74 3.61 4.51
CA THR A 99 14.91 4.78 4.78
C THR A 99 13.63 4.31 5.47
N TYR A 100 13.49 4.65 6.73
CA TYR A 100 12.41 4.19 7.61
C TYR A 100 11.27 5.21 7.67
N PHE A 101 10.05 4.69 7.57
CA PHE A 101 8.83 5.47 7.64
C PHE A 101 8.03 5.03 8.87
N GLY A 102 7.52 5.99 9.65
CA GLY A 102 6.71 5.67 10.81
C GLY A 102 6.10 6.88 11.47
N CYS A 103 5.36 6.67 12.55
CA CYS A 103 4.57 7.73 13.21
C CYS A 103 5.36 8.48 14.29
N LYS A 104 6.57 8.01 14.66
CA LYS A 104 7.36 8.55 15.77
C LYS A 104 8.78 8.91 15.34
N LYS A 105 9.23 10.13 15.63
CA LYS A 105 10.59 10.58 15.26
C LYS A 105 11.69 9.91 16.08
N LYS A 106 11.55 9.93 17.41
CA LYS A 106 12.58 9.44 18.33
C LYS A 106 12.06 8.34 19.26
N SER A 107 12.91 7.39 19.61
CA SER A 107 12.69 6.43 20.69
C SER A 107 13.93 6.33 21.54
N LEU A 108 13.81 6.53 22.86
CA LEU A 108 14.95 6.61 23.78
C LEU A 108 16.02 7.59 23.25
N GLU A 109 15.57 8.79 22.86
CA GLU A 109 16.38 9.89 22.29
C GLU A 109 17.03 9.63 20.92
N LYS A 110 17.10 8.38 20.46
CA LYS A 110 17.58 7.99 19.13
C LYS A 110 16.53 8.26 18.06
N VAL A 111 16.93 8.85 16.94
CA VAL A 111 16.07 8.98 15.75
C VAL A 111 15.88 7.61 15.12
N ILE A 112 14.61 7.20 14.92
CA ILE A 112 14.26 5.85 14.43
C ILE A 112 13.62 5.85 13.05
N ASN A 113 13.06 6.98 12.62
CA ASN A 113 12.41 7.13 11.33
C ASN A 113 13.02 8.32 10.60
N ASP A 114 13.29 8.13 9.32
CA ASP A 114 13.69 9.16 8.37
C ASP A 114 12.53 10.09 8.06
N ILE A 115 11.36 9.50 7.81
CA ILE A 115 10.17 10.19 7.34
C ILE A 115 9.02 9.89 8.31
N ILE A 116 8.39 10.97 8.78
CA ILE A 116 7.26 10.87 9.72
C ILE A 116 5.95 10.86 8.95
N ILE A 117 5.18 9.80 9.14
CA ILE A 117 3.80 9.71 8.66
C ILE A 117 2.90 10.37 9.70
N PRO A 118 2.24 11.50 9.38
CA PRO A 118 1.35 12.18 10.31
C PRO A 118 0.12 11.31 10.61
N VAL A 119 -0.27 11.27 11.88
CA VAL A 119 -1.48 10.62 12.36
C VAL A 119 -2.25 11.67 13.15
N ASN A 120 -3.52 11.89 12.78
CA ASN A 120 -4.36 12.94 13.38
C ASN A 120 -5.00 12.49 14.70
N ASP A 121 -4.84 11.22 15.05
CA ASP A 121 -5.40 10.60 16.24
C ASP A 121 -4.29 10.34 17.28
N SER A 122 -4.39 11.05 18.41
CA SER A 122 -3.44 10.94 19.51
C SER A 122 -3.42 9.56 20.18
N GLU A 123 -4.54 8.84 20.20
CA GLU A 123 -4.62 7.49 20.79
C GLU A 123 -3.94 6.45 19.90
N LEU A 124 -4.16 6.54 18.58
CA LEU A 124 -3.45 5.71 17.61
C LEU A 124 -1.95 5.98 17.62
N THR A 125 -1.54 7.23 17.82
CA THR A 125 -0.13 7.61 17.89
C THR A 125 0.57 7.07 19.15
N ALA A 126 -0.13 7.04 20.28
CA ALA A 126 0.41 6.54 21.55
C ALA A 126 0.64 5.02 21.55
N THR A 127 -0.20 4.27 20.85
CA THR A 127 -0.16 2.80 20.76
C THR A 127 0.79 2.30 19.67
N GLN A 128 0.96 3.04 18.58
CA GLN A 128 1.81 2.65 17.44
C GLN A 128 3.25 3.12 17.60
N LYS A 129 4.00 2.41 18.45
CA LYS A 129 5.42 2.68 18.73
C LYS A 129 6.35 2.06 17.68
N SER A 130 6.43 2.57 16.45
CA SER A 130 7.38 1.94 15.50
C SER A 130 7.65 2.62 14.17
N GLN A 131 8.74 2.15 13.56
CA GLN A 131 8.94 2.07 12.12
C GLN A 131 7.86 1.17 11.51
N ASN A 132 7.04 1.72 10.62
CA ASN A 132 5.94 1.01 9.98
C ASN A 132 6.45 0.18 8.80
N PHE A 133 7.24 0.82 7.95
CA PHE A 133 7.85 0.20 6.78
C PHE A 133 9.19 0.86 6.47
N MET A 134 9.91 0.29 5.52
CA MET A 134 11.14 0.87 5.00
C MET A 134 11.21 0.78 3.49
N ILE A 135 12.04 1.65 2.94
CA ILE A 135 12.58 1.53 1.59
C ILE A 135 14.07 1.25 1.74
N LEU A 136 14.57 0.26 1.01
CA LEU A 136 15.97 -0.13 1.04
C LEU A 136 16.54 -0.19 -0.37
N TYR A 137 17.81 0.17 -0.50
CA TYR A 137 18.53 -0.03 -1.75
C TYR A 137 19.15 -1.45 -1.78
N HIS A 138 18.78 -2.24 -2.78
CA HIS A 138 19.27 -3.60 -3.01
C HIS A 138 20.50 -3.56 -3.89
N ILE A 139 21.68 -3.76 -3.30
CA ILE A 139 22.99 -3.56 -3.94
C ILE A 139 23.15 -4.39 -5.21
N GLU A 140 22.86 -5.69 -5.14
CA GLU A 140 23.09 -6.62 -6.27
C GLU A 140 22.16 -6.37 -7.46
N LYS A 141 20.93 -5.92 -7.19
CA LYS A 141 19.90 -5.66 -8.20
C LYS A 141 19.93 -4.20 -8.67
N ASP A 142 20.73 -3.36 -8.01
CA ASP A 142 20.79 -1.92 -8.28
C ASP A 142 19.37 -1.32 -8.30
N THR A 143 18.55 -1.60 -7.29
CA THR A 143 17.14 -1.17 -7.26
C THR A 143 16.65 -0.82 -5.87
N PHE A 144 15.53 -0.09 -5.78
CA PHE A 144 14.88 0.25 -4.51
C PHE A 144 13.74 -0.72 -4.23
N ILE A 145 13.71 -1.26 -3.01
CA ILE A 145 12.71 -2.21 -2.54
C ILE A 145 11.93 -1.58 -1.39
N ILE A 146 10.59 -1.69 -1.42
CA ILE A 146 9.72 -1.38 -0.29
C ILE A 146 9.42 -2.64 0.51
N ARG A 147 9.46 -2.53 1.84
CA ARG A 147 9.21 -3.64 2.76
C ARG A 147 8.39 -3.18 3.96
N ASP A 148 7.29 -3.87 4.24
CA ASP A 148 6.56 -3.73 5.51
C ASP A 148 7.39 -4.28 6.68
N LEU A 149 7.38 -3.59 7.83
CA LEU A 149 8.06 -4.05 9.05
C LEU A 149 7.09 -4.71 10.04
N GLY A 150 5.84 -4.89 9.62
CA GLY A 150 4.81 -5.56 10.38
C GLY A 150 4.30 -4.78 11.58
N LYS A 151 4.52 -3.47 11.61
CA LYS A 151 4.07 -2.59 12.68
C LYS A 151 3.34 -1.37 12.12
N GLY A 152 2.40 -0.83 12.88
CA GLY A 152 1.60 0.32 12.45
C GLY A 152 0.71 0.01 11.24
N PHE A 153 0.52 0.99 10.36
CA PHE A 153 -0.42 0.92 9.24
C PHE A 153 0.08 0.11 8.03
N GLY A 154 1.39 -0.11 7.93
CA GLY A 154 2.05 -0.70 6.78
C GLY A 154 1.90 0.11 5.48
N PRO A 155 2.62 -0.26 4.41
CA PRO A 155 2.49 0.38 3.12
C PRO A 155 1.50 -0.36 2.23
N PHE A 156 0.81 0.41 1.41
CA PHE A 156 -0.01 -0.06 0.31
C PHE A 156 0.48 0.61 -0.98
N ILE A 157 0.31 -0.05 -2.11
CA ILE A 157 0.56 0.53 -3.42
C ILE A 157 -0.74 0.61 -4.21
N LYS A 158 -0.93 1.67 -4.99
CA LYS A 158 -2.07 1.74 -5.93
C LYS A 158 -1.83 0.73 -7.05
N VAL A 159 -2.86 -0.07 -7.37
CA VAL A 159 -2.89 -0.93 -8.55
C VAL A 159 -3.02 -0.02 -9.77
N ASN A 160 -1.90 0.30 -10.41
CA ASN A 160 -1.86 1.16 -11.62
C ASN A 160 -1.63 0.36 -12.90
N HIS A 161 -1.28 -0.92 -12.77
CA HIS A 161 -1.07 -1.86 -13.87
C HIS A 161 -1.58 -3.23 -13.43
N SER A 162 -1.56 -4.19 -14.36
CA SER A 162 -1.93 -5.56 -14.05
C SER A 162 -0.88 -6.22 -13.17
N TYR A 163 -1.31 -6.76 -12.03
CA TYR A 163 -0.46 -7.56 -11.18
C TYR A 163 -0.95 -9.00 -11.15
N VAL A 164 -0.01 -9.94 -11.26
CA VAL A 164 -0.25 -11.35 -10.97
C VAL A 164 -0.50 -11.49 -9.47
N ILE A 165 -1.71 -11.89 -9.12
CA ILE A 165 -2.12 -12.15 -7.74
C ILE A 165 -1.26 -13.30 -7.21
N LYS A 166 -0.78 -13.16 -5.98
CA LYS A 166 -0.14 -14.25 -5.24
C LYS A 166 -0.99 -14.68 -4.07
N ASP A 167 -0.68 -15.87 -3.57
CA ASP A 167 -1.33 -16.42 -2.39
C ASP A 167 -1.14 -15.50 -1.17
N ASN A 168 -2.20 -15.31 -0.39
CA ASN A 168 -2.29 -14.40 0.76
C ASN A 168 -2.07 -12.91 0.45
N TRP A 169 -2.12 -12.49 -0.82
CA TRP A 169 -2.19 -11.08 -1.14
C TRP A 169 -3.49 -10.47 -0.62
N MET A 170 -3.39 -9.20 -0.22
CA MET A 170 -4.52 -8.48 0.35
C MET A 170 -4.64 -7.12 -0.28
N ILE A 171 -5.86 -6.75 -0.67
CA ILE A 171 -6.18 -5.42 -1.14
C ILE A 171 -7.11 -4.71 -0.18
N ASN A 172 -7.00 -3.38 -0.13
CA ASN A 172 -7.92 -2.47 0.53
C ASN A 172 -8.72 -1.70 -0.53
N ILE A 173 -10.04 -1.69 -0.33
CA ILE A 173 -11.01 -0.94 -1.12
C ILE A 173 -11.97 -0.28 -0.12
N GLY A 174 -11.89 1.04 0.02
CA GLY A 174 -12.68 1.74 1.05
C GLY A 174 -12.34 1.21 2.44
N GLU A 175 -13.37 0.77 3.16
CA GLU A 175 -13.23 0.15 4.49
C GLU A 175 -13.13 -1.40 4.44
N THR A 176 -13.20 -1.98 3.24
CA THR A 176 -13.16 -3.43 3.02
C THR A 176 -11.75 -3.89 2.71
N PHE A 177 -11.36 -5.02 3.30
CA PHE A 177 -10.18 -5.78 2.91
C PHE A 177 -10.61 -7.06 2.21
N LEU A 178 -9.95 -7.37 1.09
CA LEU A 178 -10.10 -8.65 0.40
C LEU A 178 -8.77 -9.38 0.46
N VAL A 179 -8.80 -10.64 0.89
CA VAL A 179 -7.63 -11.52 0.91
C VAL A 179 -7.81 -12.59 -0.16
N PHE A 180 -6.78 -12.77 -0.97
CA PHE A 180 -6.73 -13.75 -2.05
C PHE A 180 -6.03 -15.02 -1.57
N GLY A 181 -6.61 -16.18 -1.88
CA GLY A 181 -5.97 -17.48 -1.77
C GLY A 181 -5.88 -18.14 -3.14
N ILE A 182 -4.75 -18.77 -3.44
CA ILE A 182 -4.52 -19.50 -4.68
C ILE A 182 -4.34 -20.97 -4.38
N GLU A 183 -5.33 -21.78 -4.77
CA GLU A 183 -5.29 -23.23 -4.59
C GLU A 183 -4.83 -23.88 -5.90
N SER A 184 -3.61 -24.41 -5.90
CA SER A 184 -3.08 -25.20 -7.02
C SER A 184 -3.74 -26.57 -7.06
N MET A 185 -4.24 -26.98 -8.22
CA MET A 185 -4.83 -28.30 -8.41
C MET A 185 -3.83 -29.26 -9.05
N HIS A 186 -3.75 -30.50 -8.55
CA HIS A 186 -2.82 -31.52 -9.07
C HIS A 186 -3.00 -31.82 -10.57
N LEU A 187 -4.21 -31.65 -11.11
CA LEU A 187 -4.57 -31.95 -12.50
C LEU A 187 -5.56 -30.92 -13.07
N GLY A 188 -5.30 -29.62 -12.89
CA GLY A 188 -6.20 -28.57 -13.36
C GLY A 188 -5.64 -27.16 -13.27
N LEU A 189 -6.42 -26.19 -13.74
CA LEU A 189 -6.12 -24.77 -13.57
C LEU A 189 -6.36 -24.35 -12.10
N PRO A 190 -5.62 -23.35 -11.57
CA PRO A 190 -5.70 -22.97 -10.17
C PRO A 190 -7.02 -22.28 -9.83
N ARG A 191 -7.49 -22.46 -8.58
CA ARG A 191 -8.67 -21.77 -8.06
C ARG A 191 -8.28 -20.50 -7.33
N LEU A 192 -9.11 -19.47 -7.46
CA LEU A 192 -8.99 -18.24 -6.69
C LEU A 192 -10.05 -18.22 -5.60
N THR A 193 -9.62 -18.11 -4.35
CA THR A 193 -10.51 -17.84 -3.21
C THR A 193 -10.37 -16.37 -2.81
N ILE A 194 -11.49 -15.72 -2.54
CA ILE A 194 -11.54 -14.31 -2.13
C ILE A 194 -12.32 -14.21 -0.85
N LYS A 195 -11.64 -13.84 0.23
CA LYS A 195 -12.25 -13.66 1.55
C LYS A 195 -12.43 -12.18 1.84
N LYS A 196 -13.68 -11.77 2.07
CA LYS A 196 -14.07 -10.39 2.38
C LYS A 196 -14.07 -10.15 3.89
N PHE A 197 -13.50 -9.01 4.29
CA PHE A 197 -13.50 -8.48 5.65
C PHE A 197 -13.95 -7.03 5.64
N SER A 198 -15.05 -6.70 6.31
CA SER A 198 -15.54 -5.32 6.43
C SER A 198 -16.18 -5.14 7.81
N GLY A 199 -15.82 -4.07 8.54
CA GLY A 199 -16.40 -3.76 9.85
C GLY A 199 -16.65 -4.98 10.75
N ASN A 200 -17.92 -5.39 10.84
CA ASN A 200 -18.43 -6.51 11.65
C ASN A 200 -18.67 -7.81 10.85
N GLU A 201 -18.53 -7.78 9.52
CA GLU A 201 -18.64 -8.94 8.66
C GLU A 201 -17.25 -9.54 8.43
N SER A 202 -17.04 -10.73 9.00
CA SER A 202 -15.90 -11.57 8.67
C SER A 202 -16.40 -12.86 8.02
N GLY A 203 -15.85 -13.20 6.85
CA GLY A 203 -15.86 -14.60 6.43
C GLY A 203 -16.66 -14.96 5.17
N ASN A 204 -17.24 -14.01 4.45
CA ASN A 204 -17.78 -14.32 3.12
C ASN A 204 -16.62 -14.64 2.18
N THR A 205 -16.50 -15.93 1.85
CA THR A 205 -15.48 -16.47 0.94
C THR A 205 -16.19 -16.86 -0.35
N LYS A 206 -15.70 -16.34 -1.48
CA LYS A 206 -16.12 -16.79 -2.80
C LYS A 206 -14.95 -17.49 -3.49
N THR A 207 -15.25 -18.54 -4.24
CA THR A 207 -14.26 -19.31 -4.98
C THR A 207 -14.58 -19.24 -6.47
N PHE A 208 -13.55 -19.08 -7.28
CA PHE A 208 -13.65 -18.96 -8.73
C PHE A 208 -12.69 -19.95 -9.39
N GLU A 209 -13.21 -20.70 -10.37
CA GLU A 209 -12.45 -21.68 -11.14
C GLU A 209 -11.81 -21.00 -12.34
N ALA A 210 -10.49 -21.15 -12.52
CA ALA A 210 -9.81 -20.53 -13.66
C ALA A 210 -10.36 -21.01 -15.01
N SER A 211 -10.85 -22.26 -15.09
CA SER A 211 -11.48 -22.81 -16.31
C SER A 211 -12.75 -22.07 -16.73
N GLU A 212 -13.47 -21.44 -15.81
CA GLU A 212 -14.69 -20.67 -16.10
C GLU A 212 -14.37 -19.20 -16.46
N HIS A 213 -13.14 -18.78 -16.18
CA HIS A 213 -12.69 -17.39 -16.28
C HIS A 213 -11.53 -17.17 -17.27
N VAL A 214 -11.35 -18.08 -18.22
CA VAL A 214 -10.38 -17.91 -19.33
C VAL A 214 -10.78 -16.74 -20.25
N GLU A 215 -12.08 -16.55 -20.49
CA GLU A 215 -12.61 -15.48 -21.37
C GLU A 215 -13.53 -14.49 -20.63
N THR A 216 -13.68 -14.66 -19.32
CA THR A 216 -14.56 -13.82 -18.50
C THR A 216 -13.79 -13.16 -17.37
N HIS A 217 -14.43 -12.20 -16.72
CA HIS A 217 -13.80 -11.32 -15.75
C HIS A 217 -14.64 -11.31 -14.48
N ILE A 218 -13.98 -11.34 -13.33
CA ILE A 218 -14.60 -11.19 -12.02
C ILE A 218 -14.59 -9.70 -11.69
N LEU A 219 -15.76 -9.14 -11.44
CA LEU A 219 -15.94 -7.72 -11.14
C LEU A 219 -16.15 -7.52 -9.64
N ILE A 220 -15.44 -6.55 -9.08
CA ILE A 220 -15.56 -6.16 -7.67
C ILE A 220 -15.91 -4.68 -7.61
N GLY A 221 -16.97 -4.32 -6.90
CA GLY A 221 -17.42 -2.93 -6.81
C GLY A 221 -18.76 -2.78 -6.12
N ARG A 222 -19.32 -1.57 -6.15
CA ARG A 222 -20.62 -1.27 -5.50
C ARG A 222 -21.85 -1.62 -6.33
N ASP A 223 -21.68 -1.91 -7.62
CA ASP A 223 -22.81 -2.26 -8.49
C ASP A 223 -23.24 -3.70 -8.20
N ARG A 224 -24.55 -3.95 -8.09
CA ARG A 224 -25.15 -5.29 -7.87
C ARG A 224 -24.80 -6.31 -8.96
N LYS A 225 -24.33 -5.83 -10.11
CA LYS A 225 -23.84 -6.66 -11.21
C LYS A 225 -22.43 -7.22 -10.97
N CYS A 226 -21.74 -6.76 -9.93
CA CYS A 226 -20.41 -7.27 -9.59
C CYS A 226 -20.50 -8.66 -8.96
N ASP A 227 -19.53 -9.51 -9.29
CA ASP A 227 -19.39 -10.82 -8.67
C ASP A 227 -19.09 -10.71 -7.18
N ILE A 228 -18.40 -9.65 -6.75
CA ILE A 228 -18.24 -9.27 -5.35
C ILE A 228 -18.77 -7.85 -5.14
N GLU A 229 -19.94 -7.77 -4.52
CA GLU A 229 -20.57 -6.50 -4.15
C GLU A 229 -20.00 -5.95 -2.82
N ILE A 230 -19.64 -4.66 -2.84
CA ILE A 230 -19.24 -3.89 -1.67
C ILE A 230 -20.18 -2.69 -1.56
N GLU A 231 -21.03 -2.70 -0.53
CA GLU A 231 -21.99 -1.64 -0.26
C GLU A 231 -21.29 -0.38 0.31
N ASP A 232 -20.64 0.37 -0.56
CA ASP A 232 -20.00 1.64 -0.23
C ASP A 232 -20.21 2.64 -1.39
N TYR A 233 -20.88 3.74 -1.09
CA TYR A 233 -21.26 4.75 -2.08
C TYR A 233 -20.06 5.55 -2.61
N LEU A 234 -18.93 5.53 -1.91
CA LEU A 234 -17.68 6.19 -2.32
C LEU A 234 -16.89 5.33 -3.33
N LEU A 235 -17.24 4.06 -3.51
CA LEU A 235 -16.58 3.19 -4.48
C LEU A 235 -17.12 3.41 -5.90
N SER A 236 -16.29 3.06 -6.88
CA SER A 236 -16.74 2.98 -8.27
C SER A 236 -17.70 1.82 -8.46
N LYS A 237 -18.58 1.92 -9.47
CA LYS A 237 -19.53 0.84 -9.82
C LYS A 237 -18.81 -0.49 -9.98
N VAL A 238 -17.70 -0.47 -10.71
CA VAL A 238 -16.66 -1.49 -10.73
C VAL A 238 -15.40 -0.80 -10.22
N GLN A 239 -14.84 -1.29 -9.13
CA GLN A 239 -13.63 -0.78 -8.50
C GLN A 239 -12.39 -1.48 -9.05
N CYS A 240 -12.45 -2.79 -9.22
CA CYS A 240 -11.38 -3.56 -9.83
C CYS A 240 -11.93 -4.77 -10.58
N SER A 241 -11.12 -5.31 -11.48
CA SER A 241 -11.44 -6.49 -12.29
C SER A 241 -10.34 -7.53 -12.11
N LEU A 242 -10.73 -8.79 -11.95
CA LEU A 242 -9.82 -9.93 -11.94
C LEU A 242 -10.05 -10.79 -13.18
N PHE A 243 -8.99 -11.42 -13.67
CA PHE A 243 -9.05 -12.33 -14.81
C PHE A 243 -7.95 -13.39 -14.71
N PHE A 244 -8.15 -14.49 -15.43
CA PHE A 244 -7.15 -15.54 -15.52
C PHE A 244 -6.42 -15.47 -16.86
N ASP A 245 -5.09 -15.44 -16.81
CA ASP A 245 -4.23 -15.59 -17.98
C ASP A 245 -3.47 -16.91 -17.87
N ALA A 246 -3.44 -17.70 -18.94
CA ALA A 246 -2.85 -19.04 -18.92
C ALA A 246 -1.32 -19.04 -18.67
N ASN A 247 -0.64 -17.94 -19.00
CA ASN A 247 0.82 -17.85 -18.86
C ASN A 247 1.25 -17.36 -17.47
N SER A 248 0.46 -16.48 -16.86
CA SER A 248 0.81 -15.74 -15.65
C SER A 248 -0.09 -16.04 -14.45
N GLY A 249 -1.28 -16.60 -14.67
CA GLY A 249 -2.24 -16.97 -13.63
C GLY A 249 -3.30 -15.90 -13.40
N TRP A 250 -3.77 -15.82 -12.15
CA TRP A 250 -4.77 -14.83 -11.76
C TRP A 250 -4.17 -13.43 -11.71
N ASN A 251 -4.82 -12.48 -12.34
CA ASN A 251 -4.38 -11.10 -12.45
C ASN A 251 -5.43 -10.14 -11.89
N ILE A 252 -4.98 -9.01 -11.34
CA ILE A 252 -5.82 -7.89 -10.89
C ILE A 252 -5.47 -6.62 -11.67
N ILE A 253 -6.49 -5.86 -12.05
CA ILE A 253 -6.34 -4.46 -12.51
C ILE A 253 -7.31 -3.54 -11.77
N ASP A 254 -6.96 -2.26 -11.65
CA ASP A 254 -7.86 -1.25 -11.16
C ASP A 254 -8.90 -0.86 -12.22
N GLY A 255 -10.13 -0.63 -11.78
CA GLY A 255 -11.24 -0.23 -12.63
C GLY A 255 -11.92 -1.37 -13.38
N ASP A 256 -12.73 -0.97 -14.36
CA ASP A 256 -13.50 -1.86 -15.22
C ASP A 256 -12.70 -2.22 -16.47
N ILE A 257 -12.30 -3.49 -16.59
CA ILE A 257 -11.54 -3.99 -17.74
C ILE A 257 -12.28 -3.85 -19.07
N ARG A 258 -13.62 -3.83 -19.07
CA ARG A 258 -14.41 -3.77 -20.30
C ARG A 258 -14.47 -2.36 -20.85
N THR A 259 -14.57 -1.37 -19.96
CA THR A 259 -14.64 0.04 -20.34
C THR A 259 -13.31 0.76 -20.26
N GLN A 260 -12.27 0.09 -19.73
CA GLN A 260 -10.94 0.64 -19.48
C GLN A 260 -10.96 1.90 -18.60
N LYS A 261 -11.99 2.00 -17.74
CA LYS A 261 -12.17 3.13 -16.85
C LYS A 261 -11.59 2.79 -15.48
N GLU A 262 -10.61 3.57 -15.04
CA GLU A 262 -10.04 3.48 -13.69
C GLU A 262 -11.07 3.74 -12.60
N SER A 263 -10.80 3.22 -11.40
CA SER A 263 -11.61 3.54 -10.23
C SER A 263 -11.32 4.95 -9.73
N THR A 264 -12.31 5.55 -9.07
CA THR A 264 -12.23 6.93 -8.58
C THR A 264 -11.20 7.08 -7.45
N ASN A 265 -11.16 6.11 -6.53
CA ASN A 265 -10.38 6.18 -5.30
C ASN A 265 -9.19 5.20 -5.26
N GLY A 266 -8.97 4.45 -6.34
CA GLY A 266 -7.92 3.45 -6.46
C GLY A 266 -8.20 2.16 -5.69
N THR A 267 -7.61 1.09 -6.18
CA THR A 267 -7.47 -0.19 -5.50
C THR A 267 -6.08 -0.29 -4.89
N TRP A 268 -6.00 -0.61 -3.59
CA TRP A 268 -4.75 -0.50 -2.82
C TRP A 268 -4.23 -1.89 -2.43
N LEU A 269 -3.13 -2.34 -3.02
CA LEU A 269 -2.48 -3.61 -2.69
C LEU A 269 -1.56 -3.44 -1.48
N TYR A 270 -1.78 -4.25 -0.44
CA TYR A 270 -0.90 -4.29 0.73
C TYR A 270 0.43 -4.95 0.37
N VAL A 271 1.53 -4.33 0.81
CA VAL A 271 2.88 -4.84 0.60
C VAL A 271 3.21 -5.87 1.67
N SER A 272 2.74 -7.11 1.50
CA SER A 272 3.01 -8.21 2.44
C SER A 272 4.43 -8.77 2.31
N GLU A 273 5.05 -8.63 1.14
CA GLU A 273 6.39 -9.08 0.80
C GLU A 273 7.22 -7.93 0.20
N GLU A 274 8.51 -8.16 0.00
CA GLU A 274 9.38 -7.20 -0.66
C GLU A 274 8.97 -6.95 -2.10
N MET A 275 8.77 -5.69 -2.45
CA MET A 275 8.45 -5.30 -3.82
C MET A 275 9.42 -4.25 -4.34
N GLU A 276 9.79 -4.38 -5.59
CA GLU A 276 10.57 -3.37 -6.29
C GLU A 276 9.72 -2.13 -6.55
N ILE A 277 10.28 -0.97 -6.22
CA ILE A 277 9.66 0.32 -6.50
C ILE A 277 9.86 0.61 -7.98
N VAL A 278 8.77 0.81 -8.71
CA VAL A 278 8.80 1.21 -10.12
C VAL A 278 8.47 2.69 -10.28
N ASN A 279 8.88 3.27 -11.41
CA ASN A 279 8.60 4.67 -11.72
C ASN A 279 7.08 4.92 -11.79
N GLY A 280 6.61 5.99 -11.15
CA GLY A 280 5.19 6.34 -11.09
C GLY A 280 4.37 5.55 -10.05
N MET A 281 4.98 4.64 -9.29
CA MET A 281 4.30 3.92 -8.21
C MET A 281 3.74 4.90 -7.18
N ILE A 282 2.48 4.72 -6.79
CA ILE A 282 1.85 5.50 -5.71
C ILE A 282 1.82 4.64 -4.47
N ILE A 283 2.47 5.10 -3.41
CA ILE A 283 2.54 4.44 -2.10
C ILE A 283 1.60 5.17 -1.15
N LYS A 284 0.78 4.43 -0.41
CA LYS A 284 -0.10 4.92 0.64
C LYS A 284 0.31 4.31 1.98
N SER A 285 0.42 5.15 3.00
CA SER A 285 0.53 4.72 4.40
C SER A 285 -0.34 5.64 5.24
N TYR A 286 -1.34 5.07 5.92
CA TYR A 286 -2.41 5.83 6.58
C TYR A 286 -3.07 6.82 5.59
N GLN A 287 -3.04 8.12 5.90
CA GLN A 287 -3.57 9.21 5.05
C GLN A 287 -2.50 9.80 4.11
N THR A 288 -1.25 9.35 4.16
CA THR A 288 -0.16 9.91 3.34
C THR A 288 -0.01 9.14 2.03
N LEU A 289 -0.02 9.88 0.92
CA LEU A 289 0.24 9.42 -0.44
C LEU A 289 1.57 9.97 -0.96
N LEU A 290 2.42 9.07 -1.43
CA LEU A 290 3.74 9.36 -1.99
C LEU A 290 3.80 8.86 -3.43
N GLN A 291 4.30 9.69 -4.35
CA GLN A 291 4.60 9.27 -5.72
C GLN A 291 6.09 8.99 -5.85
N ALA A 292 6.44 7.79 -6.31
CA ALA A 292 7.80 7.42 -6.65
C ALA A 292 8.17 7.90 -8.05
N THR A 293 9.35 8.49 -8.18
CA THR A 293 9.99 8.79 -9.46
C THR A 293 11.42 8.29 -9.40
N LEU A 294 11.77 7.37 -10.30
CA LEU A 294 13.13 6.86 -10.44
C LEU A 294 13.89 7.73 -11.44
N ILE A 295 15.05 8.20 -11.01
CA ILE A 295 16.00 8.92 -11.84
C ILE A 295 17.19 8.01 -12.07
N LYS A 296 17.60 7.93 -13.34
CA LYS A 296 18.84 7.32 -13.79
C LYS A 296 19.81 8.46 -14.08
#